data_AF-A0A7S4PPA7-F1
#
_entry.id   AF-A0A7S4PPA7-F1
#
_cell.length_a   1.000
_cell.length_b   1.000
_cell.length_c   1.000
_cell.angle_alpha   90.00
_cell.angle_beta   90.00
_cell.angle_gamma   90.00
#
_symmetry.space_group_name_H-M   'P 1'
#
loop_
_entity.id
_entity.type
_entity.pdbx_description
1 polymer ?
#
loop_
_entity_poly.entity_id
_entity_poly.type
_entity_poly.pdbx_seq_one_letter_code
_entity_poly.pdbx_strand_id
1 'polypeptide(L)'
;FRTWSRPKKPLDPSSFLDVVLVTRGDMEEKNTTMSDLENKIGEIQVQSEYKLHLQEQDWNDKTKKMKEEMEAARGAAEARFEALRRRKEQQELEAVEAIQNMERAHMKAAEELESLYEKKLAMEGQRYRALLHEKEDMECSYEEQLEITKSKYNSVIMKLKAEYESKTKEQQDAYNRLKEELANTKASYEEFVRQQDEDHEDEVLKVQQNHRKALEEEQEAVLNLKSQSAIMRRKFDTHKGEMETLKTQLKHKEDELRQANEKGEEQERQIQMLKNDIRDREQTIDNKEKRISELRMKAKELEKIKFVLDYKYKELKKEIEPKETQIIHMKEQIKEMDEELQRDVRTNHALGQALNDKAHKIDNLNIEIKRQRAMVQEKERVINLFLSDLEKLVTEIDPSYWRDAIRQLYRSYVKKGAKEQGARDVPDSMDEFARQREHMERSLETLKRRAAKNEEAVKINNQKKATENAVLIDELNALRREKRLLEVKVQELTSEVQVGTRKRKGKGDEEPADVTAANTPAPAVDVSSSKEPAVNSRPTSNRRTSPGGGGGGGGGGGGGG
;
A
#
# COMPACT_ATOMS: atom_id res chain seq x y z
N PHE A 1 -61.89 26.37 228.79
CA PHE A 1 -60.92 25.64 229.64
C PHE A 1 -60.47 26.62 230.73
N ARG A 2 -60.59 26.30 232.04
CA ARG A 2 -60.43 27.22 233.20
C ARG A 2 -61.44 28.40 233.18
N THR A 3 -62.30 28.70 234.16
CA THR A 3 -62.45 28.41 235.61
C THR A 3 -61.42 29.05 236.55
N TRP A 4 -61.93 29.94 237.42
CA TRP A 4 -61.70 30.15 238.87
C TRP A 4 -62.51 31.44 239.24
N SER A 5 -63.33 31.57 240.32
CA SER A 5 -63.05 31.42 241.76
C SER A 5 -62.06 32.45 242.31
N ARG A 6 -62.23 33.12 243.47
CA ARG A 6 -63.10 32.84 244.65
C ARG A 6 -63.43 34.18 245.45
N PRO A 7 -63.85 34.24 246.75
CA PRO A 7 -64.83 35.25 247.20
C PRO A 7 -64.41 36.08 248.46
N LYS A 8 -65.36 36.85 249.03
CA LYS A 8 -65.57 37.17 250.47
C LYS A 8 -67.07 37.43 250.64
N LYS A 9 -67.88 36.73 251.47
CA LYS A 9 -67.92 36.45 252.92
C LYS A 9 -68.34 37.65 253.81
N PRO A 10 -69.14 37.43 254.89
CA PRO A 10 -70.07 38.44 255.42
C PRO A 10 -69.73 38.94 256.83
N LEU A 11 -70.46 39.95 257.31
CA LEU A 11 -70.65 40.23 258.74
C LEU A 11 -72.10 40.60 259.09
N ASP A 12 -72.57 39.93 260.13
CA ASP A 12 -73.58 40.24 261.15
C ASP A 12 -72.82 39.91 262.48
N PRO A 13 -72.98 40.59 263.64
CA PRO A 13 -74.28 40.97 264.21
C PRO A 13 -74.34 42.26 265.07
N SER A 14 -75.49 42.46 265.70
CA SER A 14 -75.77 43.41 266.79
C SER A 14 -74.75 43.43 267.93
N SER A 15 -74.37 44.62 268.39
CA SER A 15 -73.92 44.85 269.78
C SER A 15 -74.07 46.31 270.21
N PHE A 16 -75.13 46.64 270.95
CA PHE A 16 -75.05 47.10 272.35
C PHE A 16 -76.46 47.35 272.88
N LEU A 17 -76.80 46.77 274.03
CA LEU A 17 -77.90 47.26 274.86
C LEU A 17 -77.33 48.37 275.73
N ASP A 18 -78.01 49.51 275.78
CA ASP A 18 -78.03 50.33 276.98
C ASP A 18 -79.48 50.71 277.25
N VAL A 19 -80.00 50.31 278.41
CA VAL A 19 -81.46 50.32 278.68
C VAL A 19 -81.84 51.65 279.31
N VAL A 20 -81.98 52.67 278.45
CA VAL A 20 -82.69 53.91 278.76
C VAL A 20 -84.13 53.79 278.26
N LEU A 21 -85.10 54.27 279.03
CA LEU A 21 -86.50 54.30 278.60
C LEU A 21 -86.67 55.27 277.44
N VAL A 22 -86.71 54.75 276.21
CA VAL A 22 -87.08 55.50 275.01
C VAL A 22 -88.59 55.41 274.82
N THR A 23 -89.21 56.55 274.52
CA THR A 23 -90.65 56.64 274.24
C THR A 23 -91.03 55.90 272.97
N ARG A 24 -92.31 55.49 272.88
CA ARG A 24 -92.82 54.68 271.77
C ARG A 24 -92.64 55.33 270.38
N GLY A 25 -92.61 56.66 270.29
CA GLY A 25 -92.49 57.39 269.03
C GLY A 25 -91.17 57.11 268.29
N ASP A 26 -90.04 57.09 269.00
CA ASP A 26 -88.70 56.97 268.41
C ASP A 26 -88.50 55.66 267.62
N MET A 27 -89.18 54.57 268.04
CA MET A 27 -89.20 53.28 267.31
C MET A 27 -90.12 53.31 266.09
N GLU A 28 -91.22 54.05 266.16
CA GLU A 28 -92.13 54.23 265.02
C GLU A 28 -91.47 55.11 263.94
N GLU A 29 -90.67 56.12 264.31
CA GLU A 29 -89.81 56.89 263.39
C GLU A 29 -88.69 56.05 262.73
N LYS A 30 -88.09 55.09 263.44
CA LYS A 30 -87.06 54.23 262.83
C LYS A 30 -87.64 53.32 261.75
N ASN A 31 -88.82 52.74 261.98
CA ASN A 31 -89.48 51.89 260.98
C ASN A 31 -89.91 52.66 259.73
N THR A 32 -90.37 53.91 259.83
CA THR A 32 -90.67 54.72 258.64
C THR A 32 -89.41 55.00 257.82
N THR A 33 -88.30 55.41 258.46
CA THR A 33 -87.04 55.66 257.74
C THR A 33 -86.47 54.44 257.04
N MET A 34 -86.74 53.22 257.54
CA MET A 34 -86.30 51.99 256.87
C MET A 34 -87.17 51.66 255.65
N SER A 35 -88.49 51.83 255.74
CA SER A 35 -89.40 51.68 254.60
C SER A 35 -89.12 52.71 253.49
N ASP A 36 -88.82 53.96 253.86
CA ASP A 36 -88.42 55.01 252.91
C ASP A 36 -87.12 54.66 252.16
N LEU A 37 -86.18 53.95 252.81
CA LEU A 37 -84.95 53.47 252.19
C LEU A 37 -85.17 52.27 251.26
N GLU A 38 -86.02 51.31 251.63
CA GLU A 38 -86.41 50.20 250.75
C GLU A 38 -87.14 50.71 249.50
N ASN A 39 -88.05 51.67 249.66
CA ASN A 39 -88.71 52.35 248.54
C ASN A 39 -87.69 53.09 247.65
N LYS A 40 -86.70 53.79 248.23
CA LYS A 40 -85.57 54.39 247.47
C LYS A 40 -84.80 53.36 246.66
N ILE A 41 -84.51 52.19 247.23
CA ILE A 41 -83.77 51.12 246.55
C ILE A 41 -84.60 50.56 245.40
N GLY A 42 -85.91 50.34 245.59
CA GLY A 42 -86.84 49.96 244.52
C GLY A 42 -86.91 50.99 243.38
N GLU A 43 -87.05 52.28 243.71
CA GLU A 43 -86.99 53.37 242.72
C GLU A 43 -85.66 53.38 241.95
N ILE A 44 -84.53 53.22 242.64
CA ILE A 44 -83.20 53.20 242.03
C ILE A 44 -83.01 51.96 241.14
N GLN A 45 -83.53 50.80 241.53
CA GLN A 45 -83.50 49.59 240.68
C GLN A 45 -84.32 49.79 239.41
N VAL A 46 -85.59 50.23 239.51
CA VAL A 46 -86.44 50.48 238.34
C VAL A 46 -85.85 51.57 237.45
N GLN A 47 -85.29 52.65 238.01
CA GLN A 47 -84.58 53.68 237.24
C GLN A 47 -83.30 53.14 236.59
N SER A 48 -82.59 52.21 237.23
CA SER A 48 -81.39 51.59 236.69
C SER A 48 -81.72 50.64 235.54
N GLU A 49 -82.70 49.76 235.71
CA GLU A 49 -83.18 48.84 234.67
C GLU A 49 -83.77 49.60 233.49
N TYR A 50 -84.56 50.66 233.73
CA TYR A 50 -85.07 51.54 232.67
C TYR A 50 -83.92 52.23 231.90
N LYS A 51 -82.89 52.74 232.59
CA LYS A 51 -81.70 53.31 231.92
C LYS A 51 -80.92 52.26 231.14
N LEU A 52 -80.82 51.04 231.64
CA LEU A 52 -80.09 49.94 231.00
C LEU A 52 -80.83 49.46 229.74
N HIS A 53 -82.16 49.30 229.81
CA HIS A 53 -82.98 48.93 228.66
C HIS A 53 -83.08 50.07 227.63
N LEU A 54 -83.13 51.33 228.07
CA LEU A 54 -83.03 52.49 227.18
C LEU A 54 -81.67 52.52 226.46
N GLN A 55 -80.56 52.24 227.16
CA GLN A 55 -79.24 52.09 226.55
C GLN A 55 -79.16 50.89 225.60
N GLU A 56 -79.75 49.76 225.96
CA GLU A 56 -79.81 48.55 225.13
C GLU A 56 -80.61 48.83 223.83
N GLN A 57 -81.75 49.51 223.93
CA GLN A 57 -82.50 50.00 222.78
C GLN A 57 -81.66 50.94 221.92
N ASP A 58 -81.01 51.94 222.54
CA ASP A 58 -80.10 52.88 221.87
C ASP A 58 -78.97 52.17 221.11
N TRP A 59 -78.37 51.13 221.72
CA TRP A 59 -77.31 50.32 221.10
C TRP A 59 -77.84 49.39 220.02
N ASN A 60 -79.03 48.84 220.18
CA ASN A 60 -79.67 47.98 219.18
C ASN A 60 -80.13 48.81 217.96
N ASP A 61 -80.68 50.00 218.16
CA ASP A 61 -81.04 50.94 217.09
C ASP A 61 -79.79 51.49 216.37
N LYS A 62 -78.69 51.77 217.09
CA LYS A 62 -77.38 52.08 216.47
C LYS A 62 -76.88 50.89 215.65
N THR A 63 -76.94 49.68 216.20
CA THR A 63 -76.51 48.45 215.50
C THR A 63 -77.36 48.15 214.28
N LYS A 64 -78.67 48.42 214.34
CA LYS A 64 -79.61 48.29 213.24
C LYS A 64 -79.32 49.32 212.14
N LYS A 65 -79.17 50.60 212.48
CA LYS A 65 -78.78 51.64 211.51
C LYS A 65 -77.46 51.33 210.83
N MET A 66 -76.43 50.92 211.59
CA MET A 66 -75.14 50.50 211.01
C MET A 66 -75.28 49.29 210.06
N LYS A 67 -76.20 48.36 210.33
CA LYS A 67 -76.50 47.25 209.39
C LYS A 67 -77.24 47.73 208.16
N GLU A 68 -78.29 48.55 208.32
CA GLU A 68 -79.06 49.12 207.22
C GLU A 68 -78.20 50.01 206.31
N GLU A 69 -77.28 50.80 206.87
CA GLU A 69 -76.29 51.59 206.15
C GLU A 69 -75.28 50.70 205.39
N MET A 70 -74.78 49.62 206.01
CA MET A 70 -73.86 48.68 205.37
C MET A 70 -74.53 47.82 204.29
N GLU A 71 -75.81 47.45 204.47
CA GLU A 71 -76.61 46.75 203.47
C GLU A 71 -76.99 47.68 202.31
N ALA A 72 -77.34 48.94 202.58
CA ALA A 72 -77.55 49.96 201.55
C ALA A 72 -76.25 50.28 200.79
N ALA A 73 -75.10 50.36 201.47
CA ALA A 73 -73.79 50.53 200.84
C ALA A 73 -73.41 49.31 199.99
N ARG A 74 -73.69 48.08 200.46
CA ARG A 74 -73.50 46.85 199.69
C ARG A 74 -74.40 46.83 198.44
N GLY A 75 -75.70 47.09 198.59
CA GLY A 75 -76.64 47.14 197.47
C GLY A 75 -76.28 48.24 196.46
N ALA A 76 -75.82 49.41 196.91
CA ALA A 76 -75.32 50.47 196.04
C ALA A 76 -74.00 50.09 195.33
N ALA A 77 -73.12 49.32 195.97
CA ALA A 77 -71.90 48.79 195.34
C ALA A 77 -72.23 47.69 194.32
N GLU A 78 -73.15 46.77 194.63
CA GLU A 78 -73.65 45.73 193.74
C GLU A 78 -74.34 46.34 192.51
N ALA A 79 -75.23 47.33 192.70
CA ALA A 79 -75.86 48.06 191.60
C ALA A 79 -74.86 48.83 190.72
N ARG A 80 -73.82 49.45 191.32
CA ARG A 80 -72.72 50.09 190.57
C ARG A 80 -71.90 49.07 189.78
N PHE A 81 -71.61 47.91 190.37
CA PHE A 81 -70.89 46.82 189.71
C PHE A 81 -71.70 46.26 188.54
N GLU A 82 -73.01 46.00 188.72
CA GLU A 82 -73.88 45.58 187.62
C GLU A 82 -74.00 46.65 186.53
N ALA A 83 -74.11 47.94 186.87
CA ALA A 83 -74.19 49.01 185.88
C ALA A 83 -72.88 49.13 185.08
N LEU A 84 -71.72 49.01 185.75
CA LEU A 84 -70.42 48.98 185.08
C LEU A 84 -70.24 47.72 184.23
N ARG A 85 -70.73 46.57 184.70
CA ARG A 85 -70.73 45.31 183.95
C ARG A 85 -71.60 45.40 182.70
N ARG A 86 -72.85 45.86 182.80
CA ARG A 86 -73.75 46.08 181.65
C ARG A 86 -73.15 47.06 180.65
N ARG A 87 -72.50 48.15 181.13
CA ARG A 87 -71.77 49.09 180.27
C ARG A 87 -70.59 48.43 179.57
N LYS A 88 -69.82 47.58 180.26
CA LYS A 88 -68.71 46.82 179.65
C LYS A 88 -69.24 45.85 178.59
N GLU A 89 -70.27 45.07 178.91
CA GLU A 89 -70.90 44.11 177.99
C GLU A 89 -71.48 44.83 176.75
N GLN A 90 -72.08 46.02 176.93
CA GLN A 90 -72.51 46.88 175.83
C GLN A 90 -71.32 47.39 174.99
N GLN A 91 -70.24 47.88 175.61
CA GLN A 91 -69.06 48.38 174.88
C GLN A 91 -68.31 47.26 174.15
N GLU A 92 -68.31 46.04 174.68
CA GLU A 92 -67.77 44.85 174.01
C GLU A 92 -68.64 44.45 172.80
N LEU A 93 -69.97 44.53 172.93
CA LEU A 93 -70.89 44.30 171.81
C LEU A 93 -70.77 45.38 170.73
N GLU A 94 -70.76 46.65 171.09
CA GLU A 94 -70.53 47.79 170.17
C GLU A 94 -69.19 47.68 169.44
N ALA A 95 -68.13 47.25 170.13
CA ALA A 95 -66.82 47.02 169.52
C ALA A 95 -66.81 45.82 168.57
N VAL A 96 -67.45 44.71 168.91
CA VAL A 96 -67.60 43.55 168.03
C VAL A 96 -68.45 43.88 166.80
N GLU A 97 -69.55 44.61 166.95
CA GLU A 97 -70.36 45.10 165.83
C GLU A 97 -69.57 46.07 164.94
N ALA A 98 -68.78 46.98 165.51
CA ALA A 98 -67.92 47.88 164.75
C ALA A 98 -66.85 47.11 163.95
N ILE A 99 -66.19 46.12 164.55
CA ILE A 99 -65.23 45.24 163.86
C ILE A 99 -65.92 44.48 162.73
N GLN A 100 -67.05 43.80 162.99
CA GLN A 100 -67.78 43.08 161.95
C GLN A 100 -68.32 43.98 160.83
N ASN A 101 -68.73 45.22 161.15
CA ASN A 101 -69.13 46.21 160.15
C ASN A 101 -67.95 46.62 159.28
N MET A 102 -66.76 46.80 159.87
CA MET A 102 -65.52 47.12 159.15
C MET A 102 -65.04 45.94 158.29
N GLU A 103 -65.07 44.71 158.82
CA GLU A 103 -64.80 43.47 158.07
C GLU A 103 -65.75 43.31 156.89
N ARG A 104 -67.07 43.47 157.11
CA ARG A 104 -68.08 43.42 156.04
C ARG A 104 -67.93 44.55 155.01
N ALA A 105 -67.37 45.70 155.39
CA ALA A 105 -67.03 46.76 154.45
C ALA A 105 -65.75 46.44 153.64
N HIS A 106 -64.71 45.88 154.28
CA HIS A 106 -63.48 45.48 153.62
C HIS A 106 -63.67 44.29 152.67
N MET A 107 -64.47 43.28 153.03
CA MET A 107 -64.79 42.18 152.12
C MET A 107 -65.55 42.67 150.89
N LYS A 108 -66.56 43.54 151.06
CA LYS A 108 -67.26 44.15 149.91
C LYS A 108 -66.33 44.98 149.02
N ALA A 109 -65.43 45.77 149.61
CA ALA A 109 -64.45 46.52 148.84
C ALA A 109 -63.46 45.60 148.09
N ALA A 110 -63.14 44.42 148.63
CA ALA A 110 -62.37 43.40 147.93
C ALA A 110 -63.18 42.74 146.80
N GLU A 111 -64.41 42.28 147.06
CA GLU A 111 -65.35 41.71 146.08
C GLU A 111 -65.60 42.68 144.89
N GLU A 112 -65.80 43.97 145.18
CA GLU A 112 -65.96 45.02 144.16
C GLU A 112 -64.68 45.22 143.33
N LEU A 113 -63.51 45.21 143.99
CA LEU A 113 -62.21 45.38 143.33
C LEU A 113 -61.85 44.16 142.47
N GLU A 114 -62.04 42.94 142.98
CA GLU A 114 -61.89 41.68 142.25
C GLU A 114 -62.82 41.67 141.04
N SER A 115 -64.12 41.97 141.22
CA SER A 115 -65.07 42.02 140.11
C SER A 115 -64.74 43.11 139.08
N LEU A 116 -64.09 44.21 139.47
CA LEU A 116 -63.56 45.21 138.54
C LEU A 116 -62.33 44.70 137.77
N TYR A 117 -61.45 43.92 138.39
CA TYR A 117 -60.32 43.30 137.70
C TYR A 117 -60.74 42.12 136.81
N GLU A 118 -61.69 41.29 137.22
CA GLU A 118 -62.31 40.27 136.36
C GLU A 118 -62.94 40.90 135.11
N LYS A 119 -63.72 41.98 135.27
CA LYS A 119 -64.30 42.71 134.13
C LYS A 119 -63.23 43.27 133.21
N LYS A 120 -62.14 43.84 133.74
CA LYS A 120 -60.99 44.31 132.94
C LYS A 120 -60.30 43.17 132.19
N LEU A 121 -60.05 42.05 132.86
CA LEU A 121 -59.42 40.87 132.27
C LEU A 121 -60.31 40.22 131.19
N ALA A 122 -61.63 40.20 131.40
CA ALA A 122 -62.61 39.76 130.42
C ALA A 122 -62.67 40.68 129.19
N MET A 123 -62.62 42.01 129.39
CA MET A 123 -62.57 42.98 128.28
C MET A 123 -61.26 42.88 127.49
N GLU A 124 -60.11 42.82 128.15
CA GLU A 124 -58.82 42.68 127.45
C GLU A 124 -58.69 41.29 126.80
N GLY A 125 -59.25 40.24 127.41
CA GLY A 125 -59.38 38.91 126.81
C GLY A 125 -60.40 38.81 125.67
N GLN A 126 -61.37 39.73 125.56
CA GLN A 126 -62.19 39.91 124.36
C GLN A 126 -61.41 40.66 123.28
N ARG A 127 -60.73 41.76 123.66
CA ARG A 127 -59.90 42.57 122.76
C ARG A 127 -58.76 41.78 122.12
N TYR A 128 -58.08 40.94 122.90
CA TYR A 128 -57.03 40.05 122.41
C TYR A 128 -57.57 39.02 121.40
N ARG A 129 -58.76 38.45 121.64
CA ARG A 129 -59.43 37.55 120.68
C ARG A 129 -59.88 38.27 119.41
N ALA A 130 -60.36 39.51 119.52
CA ALA A 130 -60.70 40.32 118.35
C ALA A 130 -59.44 40.64 117.52
N LEU A 131 -58.32 40.98 118.16
CA LEU A 131 -57.05 41.23 117.50
C LEU A 131 -56.43 39.96 116.87
N LEU A 132 -56.63 38.78 117.47
CA LEU A 132 -56.26 37.51 116.85
C LEU A 132 -57.11 37.23 115.60
N HIS A 133 -58.43 37.44 115.66
CA HIS A 133 -59.31 37.28 114.50
C HIS A 133 -58.95 38.26 113.37
N GLU A 134 -58.70 39.54 113.69
CA GLU A 134 -58.23 40.55 112.73
C GLU A 134 -56.88 40.18 112.10
N LYS A 135 -55.96 39.59 112.88
CA LYS A 135 -54.70 39.04 112.36
C LYS A 135 -54.95 37.86 111.42
N GLU A 136 -55.80 36.92 111.80
CA GLU A 136 -56.12 35.72 111.02
C GLU A 136 -56.84 36.08 109.70
N ASP A 137 -57.79 37.01 109.73
CA ASP A 137 -58.45 37.58 108.54
C ASP A 137 -57.43 38.23 107.58
N MET A 138 -56.50 39.03 108.12
CA MET A 138 -55.46 39.71 107.33
C MET A 138 -54.45 38.72 106.74
N GLU A 139 -54.05 37.69 107.49
CA GLU A 139 -53.20 36.61 106.99
C GLU A 139 -53.90 35.83 105.86
N CYS A 140 -55.16 35.44 106.04
CA CYS A 140 -55.95 34.79 104.99
C CYS A 140 -56.08 35.66 103.73
N SER A 141 -56.32 36.96 103.88
CA SER A 141 -56.42 37.88 102.74
C SER A 141 -55.08 38.07 102.01
N TYR A 142 -53.96 38.11 102.73
CA TYR A 142 -52.64 38.15 102.11
C TYR A 142 -52.29 36.83 101.41
N GLU A 143 -52.62 35.67 102.01
CA GLU A 143 -52.42 34.37 101.36
C GLU A 143 -53.26 34.22 100.08
N GLU A 144 -54.53 34.64 100.09
CA GLU A 144 -55.39 34.65 98.89
C GLU A 144 -54.80 35.57 97.80
N GLN A 145 -54.42 36.81 98.14
CA GLN A 145 -53.81 37.73 97.19
C GLN A 145 -52.51 37.19 96.59
N LEU A 146 -51.69 36.52 97.41
CA LEU A 146 -50.42 35.93 97.01
C LEU A 146 -50.64 34.71 96.11
N GLU A 147 -51.63 33.85 96.38
CA GLU A 147 -51.97 32.70 95.54
C GLU A 147 -52.67 33.09 94.23
N ILE A 148 -53.57 34.08 94.24
CA ILE A 148 -54.10 34.71 93.03
C ILE A 148 -52.95 35.27 92.17
N THR A 149 -51.93 35.86 92.80
CA THR A 149 -50.77 36.44 92.11
C THR A 149 -49.85 35.37 91.54
N LYS A 150 -49.53 34.30 92.29
CA LYS A 150 -48.84 33.10 91.77
C LYS A 150 -49.59 32.50 90.58
N SER A 151 -50.91 32.32 90.69
CA SER A 151 -51.77 31.75 89.65
C SER A 151 -51.74 32.58 88.36
N LYS A 152 -51.82 33.92 88.48
CA LYS A 152 -51.64 34.85 87.35
C LYS A 152 -50.27 34.70 86.70
N TYR A 153 -49.18 34.72 87.48
CA TYR A 153 -47.82 34.56 86.93
C TYR A 153 -47.61 33.19 86.29
N ASN A 154 -48.08 32.11 86.91
CA ASN A 154 -48.03 30.75 86.35
C ASN A 154 -48.80 30.65 85.04
N SER A 155 -49.99 31.27 84.94
CA SER A 155 -50.76 31.33 83.69
C SER A 155 -50.01 32.07 82.58
N VAL A 156 -49.37 33.20 82.89
CA VAL A 156 -48.52 33.94 81.93
C VAL A 156 -47.30 33.12 81.53
N ILE A 157 -46.61 32.47 82.47
CA ILE A 157 -45.45 31.61 82.20
C ILE A 157 -45.84 30.42 81.31
N MET A 158 -46.98 29.78 81.55
CA MET A 158 -47.43 28.65 80.71
C MET A 158 -47.84 29.10 79.31
N LYS A 159 -48.51 30.24 79.14
CA LYS A 159 -48.80 30.83 77.82
C LYS A 159 -47.51 31.16 77.06
N LEU A 160 -46.59 31.87 77.70
CA LEU A 160 -45.33 32.27 77.09
C LEU A 160 -44.45 31.06 76.72
N LYS A 161 -44.44 29.99 77.54
CA LYS A 161 -43.82 28.71 77.20
C LYS A 161 -44.47 28.08 75.96
N ALA A 162 -45.80 27.95 75.94
CA ALA A 162 -46.51 27.38 74.80
C ALA A 162 -46.31 28.19 73.50
N GLU A 163 -46.25 29.52 73.59
CA GLU A 163 -45.94 30.42 72.47
C GLU A 163 -44.51 30.20 71.95
N TYR A 164 -43.51 30.08 72.84
CA TYR A 164 -42.13 29.76 72.43
C TYR A 164 -42.01 28.33 71.89
N GLU A 165 -42.67 27.33 72.50
CA GLU A 165 -42.68 25.94 72.03
C GLU A 165 -43.34 25.81 70.65
N SER A 166 -44.46 26.49 70.41
CA SER A 166 -45.09 26.57 69.08
C SER A 166 -44.16 27.23 68.07
N LYS A 167 -43.58 28.39 68.41
CA LYS A 167 -42.68 29.13 67.52
C LYS A 167 -41.39 28.37 67.19
N THR A 168 -40.81 27.66 68.15
CA THR A 168 -39.66 26.78 67.93
C THR A 168 -40.04 25.61 67.03
N LYS A 169 -41.23 25.00 67.22
CA LYS A 169 -41.73 23.95 66.33
C LYS A 169 -42.00 24.46 64.92
N GLU A 170 -42.64 25.61 64.76
CA GLU A 170 -42.89 26.26 63.46
C GLU A 170 -41.58 26.56 62.72
N GLN A 171 -40.56 27.04 63.43
CA GLN A 171 -39.23 27.26 62.87
C GLN A 171 -38.54 25.94 62.47
N GLN A 172 -38.67 24.88 63.27
CA GLN A 172 -38.12 23.56 62.96
C GLN A 172 -38.83 22.92 61.75
N ASP A 173 -40.17 23.01 61.68
CA ASP A 173 -40.97 22.50 60.57
C ASP A 173 -40.69 23.29 59.27
N ALA A 174 -40.50 24.61 59.35
CA ALA A 174 -40.09 25.44 58.21
C ALA A 174 -38.66 25.11 57.75
N TYR A 175 -37.71 24.91 58.67
CA TYR A 175 -36.36 24.46 58.35
C TYR A 175 -36.36 23.06 57.69
N ASN A 176 -37.17 22.14 58.20
CA ASN A 176 -37.32 20.79 57.63
C ASN A 176 -37.84 20.86 56.18
N ARG A 177 -38.89 21.66 55.91
CA ARG A 177 -39.42 21.88 54.55
C ARG A 177 -38.36 22.49 53.62
N LEU A 178 -37.70 23.57 54.03
CA LEU A 178 -36.66 24.21 53.21
C LEU A 178 -35.48 23.27 52.92
N LYS A 179 -35.13 22.39 53.86
CA LYS A 179 -34.12 21.34 53.68
C LYS A 179 -34.57 20.26 52.69
N GLU A 180 -35.85 19.88 52.71
CA GLU A 180 -36.45 18.92 51.78
C GLU A 180 -36.59 19.51 50.37
N GLU A 181 -37.02 20.77 50.26
CA GLU A 181 -37.04 21.54 49.01
C GLU A 181 -35.63 21.67 48.41
N LEU A 182 -34.62 21.96 49.24
CA LEU A 182 -33.22 22.01 48.81
C LEU A 182 -32.69 20.64 48.36
N ALA A 183 -33.08 19.55 49.02
CA ALA A 183 -32.71 18.20 48.62
C ALA A 183 -33.37 17.79 47.29
N ASN A 184 -34.66 18.07 47.13
CA ASN A 184 -35.45 17.75 45.93
C ASN A 184 -35.01 18.58 44.72
N THR A 185 -34.74 19.88 44.91
CA THR A 185 -34.18 20.73 43.85
C THR A 185 -32.76 20.28 43.48
N LYS A 186 -31.90 19.97 44.45
CA LYS A 186 -30.56 19.42 44.17
C LYS A 186 -30.64 18.12 43.38
N ALA A 187 -31.47 17.16 43.78
CA ALA A 187 -31.63 15.90 43.08
C ALA A 187 -32.17 16.09 41.65
N SER A 188 -33.11 17.03 41.45
CA SER A 188 -33.61 17.40 40.13
C SER A 188 -32.53 18.03 39.23
N TYR A 189 -31.63 18.84 39.79
CA TYR A 189 -30.50 19.39 39.05
C TYR A 189 -29.41 18.35 38.75
N GLU A 190 -29.13 17.42 39.68
CA GLU A 190 -28.18 16.32 39.45
C GLU A 190 -28.69 15.36 38.37
N GLU A 191 -29.99 15.04 38.36
CA GLU A 191 -30.64 14.24 37.31
C GLU A 191 -30.72 14.98 35.97
N PHE A 192 -31.00 16.30 35.97
CA PHE A 192 -30.97 17.11 34.74
C PHE A 192 -29.56 17.14 34.12
N VAL A 193 -28.50 17.31 34.92
CA VAL A 193 -27.12 17.26 34.43
C VAL A 193 -26.78 15.87 33.91
N ARG A 194 -27.17 14.79 34.62
CA ARG A 194 -26.96 13.40 34.15
C ARG A 194 -27.62 13.16 32.78
N GLN A 195 -28.86 13.59 32.60
CA GLN A 195 -29.57 13.48 31.32
C GLN A 195 -28.88 14.31 30.22
N GLN A 196 -28.42 15.52 30.55
CA GLN A 196 -27.73 16.38 29.59
C GLN A 196 -26.36 15.80 29.17
N ASP A 197 -25.59 15.24 30.11
CA ASP A 197 -24.32 14.58 29.83
C ASP A 197 -24.52 13.31 28.97
N GLU A 198 -25.57 12.52 29.24
CA GLU A 198 -25.95 11.36 28.42
C GLU A 198 -26.38 11.75 27.00
N ASP A 199 -27.20 12.79 26.84
CA ASP A 199 -27.57 13.35 25.52
C ASP A 199 -26.32 13.85 24.76
N HIS A 200 -25.38 14.52 25.43
CA HIS A 200 -24.12 14.99 24.84
C HIS A 200 -23.21 13.84 24.42
N GLU A 201 -23.06 12.79 25.24
CA GLU A 201 -22.30 11.59 24.85
C GLU A 201 -22.93 10.93 23.62
N ASP A 202 -24.24 10.81 23.58
CA ASP A 202 -24.97 10.18 22.48
C ASP A 202 -24.92 11.05 21.19
N GLU A 203 -24.95 12.38 21.29
CA GLU A 203 -24.64 13.30 20.18
C GLU A 203 -23.20 13.16 19.68
N VAL A 204 -22.20 13.14 20.58
CA VAL A 204 -20.80 12.95 20.23
C VAL A 204 -20.57 11.60 19.54
N LEU A 205 -21.23 10.53 20.00
CA LEU A 205 -21.19 9.22 19.36
C LEU A 205 -21.83 9.23 17.95
N LYS A 206 -22.98 9.90 17.77
CA LYS A 206 -23.61 10.08 16.45
C LYS A 206 -22.70 10.86 15.50
N VAL A 207 -22.09 11.95 15.97
CA VAL A 207 -21.13 12.77 15.19
C VAL A 207 -19.88 11.97 14.82
N GLN A 208 -19.30 11.22 15.76
CA GLN A 208 -18.17 10.32 15.49
C GLN A 208 -18.53 9.21 14.50
N GLN A 209 -19.73 8.61 14.60
CA GLN A 209 -20.18 7.58 13.66
C GLN A 209 -20.39 8.14 12.26
N ASN A 210 -20.97 9.34 12.13
CA ASN A 210 -21.18 10.00 10.85
C ASN A 210 -19.85 10.41 10.20
N HIS A 211 -18.90 10.96 10.95
CA HIS A 211 -17.56 11.24 10.42
C HIS A 211 -16.79 9.96 10.05
N ARG A 212 -16.99 8.85 10.78
CA ARG A 212 -16.40 7.56 10.43
C ARG A 212 -16.95 7.01 9.11
N LYS A 213 -18.28 7.03 8.93
CA LYS A 213 -18.94 6.65 7.66
C LYS A 213 -18.46 7.52 6.51
N ALA A 214 -18.45 8.85 6.66
CA ALA A 214 -17.97 9.75 5.62
C ALA A 214 -16.48 9.53 5.28
N LEU A 215 -15.66 9.13 6.27
CA LEU A 215 -14.25 8.78 6.05
C LEU A 215 -14.09 7.41 5.36
N GLU A 216 -14.97 6.45 5.64
CA GLU A 216 -15.03 5.15 4.95
C GLU A 216 -15.50 5.33 3.49
N GLU A 217 -16.56 6.12 3.26
CA GLU A 217 -17.07 6.51 1.94
C GLU A 217 -16.01 7.25 1.10
N GLU A 218 -15.29 8.21 1.68
CA GLU A 218 -14.19 8.92 1.00
C GLU A 218 -12.99 8.00 0.76
N GLN A 219 -12.70 7.03 1.64
CA GLN A 219 -11.68 6.01 1.38
C GLN A 219 -12.06 5.08 0.23
N GLU A 220 -13.32 4.66 0.13
CA GLU A 220 -13.84 3.91 -1.02
C GLU A 220 -13.82 4.75 -2.30
N ALA A 221 -14.20 6.03 -2.23
CA ALA A 221 -14.13 6.97 -3.35
C ALA A 221 -12.68 7.14 -3.85
N VAL A 222 -11.72 7.32 -2.92
CA VAL A 222 -10.28 7.40 -3.23
C VAL A 222 -9.74 6.07 -3.78
N LEU A 223 -10.20 4.91 -3.29
CA LEU A 223 -9.83 3.60 -3.86
C LEU A 223 -10.39 3.42 -5.27
N ASN A 224 -11.63 3.82 -5.52
CA ASN A 224 -12.27 3.78 -6.83
C ASN A 224 -11.61 4.76 -7.81
N LEU A 225 -11.29 5.98 -7.38
CA LEU A 225 -10.53 6.94 -8.19
C LEU A 225 -9.09 6.47 -8.44
N LYS A 226 -8.44 5.78 -7.49
CA LYS A 226 -7.14 5.13 -7.70
C LYS A 226 -7.23 3.97 -8.69
N SER A 227 -8.26 3.12 -8.63
CA SER A 227 -8.45 2.01 -9.54
C SER A 227 -8.79 2.50 -10.96
N GLN A 228 -9.70 3.46 -11.10
CA GLN A 228 -9.98 4.15 -12.36
C GLN A 228 -8.73 4.86 -12.90
N SER A 229 -7.95 5.54 -12.06
CA SER A 229 -6.68 6.16 -12.48
C SER A 229 -5.61 5.15 -12.91
N ALA A 230 -5.59 3.95 -12.31
CA ALA A 230 -4.70 2.87 -12.72
C ALA A 230 -5.15 2.24 -14.05
N ILE A 231 -6.45 2.06 -14.25
CA ILE A 231 -7.05 1.64 -15.54
C ILE A 231 -6.78 2.70 -16.61
N MET A 232 -6.95 3.98 -16.29
CA MET A 232 -6.73 5.08 -17.23
C MET A 232 -5.25 5.27 -17.56
N ARG A 233 -4.34 5.08 -16.61
CA ARG A 233 -2.89 4.99 -16.89
C ARG A 233 -2.58 3.81 -17.79
N ARG A 234 -3.09 2.60 -17.50
CA ARG A 234 -2.91 1.43 -18.39
C ARG A 234 -3.43 1.71 -19.80
N LYS A 235 -4.63 2.28 -19.95
CA LYS A 235 -5.19 2.71 -21.25
C LYS A 235 -4.30 3.74 -21.94
N PHE A 236 -3.79 4.74 -21.21
CA PHE A 236 -2.89 5.76 -21.74
C PHE A 236 -1.55 5.16 -22.18
N ASP A 237 -0.96 4.25 -21.41
CA ASP A 237 0.28 3.56 -21.76
C ASP A 237 0.08 2.60 -22.96
N THR A 238 -1.08 1.92 -23.05
CA THR A 238 -1.50 1.16 -24.24
C THR A 238 -1.64 2.07 -25.44
N HIS A 239 -2.43 3.16 -25.36
CA HIS A 239 -2.59 4.12 -26.45
C HIS A 239 -1.29 4.84 -26.84
N LYS A 240 -0.36 5.01 -25.90
CA LYS A 240 1.00 5.53 -26.17
C LYS A 240 1.87 4.49 -26.88
N GLY A 241 1.73 3.21 -26.54
CA GLY A 241 2.35 2.10 -27.27
C GLY A 241 1.76 1.94 -28.69
N GLU A 242 0.45 2.07 -28.83
CA GLU A 242 -0.26 2.14 -30.12
C GLU A 242 0.20 3.37 -30.92
N MET A 243 0.35 4.53 -30.28
CA MET A 243 0.86 5.74 -30.95
C MET A 243 2.31 5.59 -31.40
N GLU A 244 3.22 5.03 -30.60
CA GLU A 244 4.60 4.79 -31.02
C GLU A 244 4.74 3.64 -32.04
N THR A 245 3.88 2.63 -32.00
CA THR A 245 3.81 1.62 -33.08
C THR A 245 3.22 2.18 -34.37
N LEU A 246 2.16 2.98 -34.32
CA LEU A 246 1.64 3.73 -35.47
C LEU A 246 2.66 4.74 -36.01
N LYS A 247 3.46 5.37 -35.15
CA LYS A 247 4.49 6.35 -35.52
C LYS A 247 5.75 5.69 -36.11
N THR A 248 6.10 4.48 -35.66
CA THR A 248 7.14 3.66 -36.31
C THR A 248 6.65 3.03 -37.61
N GLN A 249 5.37 2.63 -37.71
CA GLN A 249 4.73 2.24 -38.97
C GLN A 249 4.64 3.42 -39.95
N LEU A 250 4.24 4.60 -39.49
CA LEU A 250 4.21 5.83 -40.29
C LEU A 250 5.61 6.14 -40.80
N LYS A 251 6.62 6.19 -39.92
CA LYS A 251 8.01 6.40 -40.33
C LYS A 251 8.50 5.33 -41.31
N HIS A 252 8.14 4.07 -41.12
CA HIS A 252 8.48 3.01 -42.07
C HIS A 252 7.81 3.23 -43.43
N LYS A 253 6.54 3.69 -43.46
CA LYS A 253 5.83 4.08 -44.69
C LYS A 253 6.40 5.35 -45.32
N GLU A 254 6.91 6.30 -44.53
CA GLU A 254 7.64 7.48 -45.00
C GLU A 254 9.00 7.10 -45.60
N ASP A 255 9.74 6.17 -44.99
CA ASP A 255 10.99 5.62 -45.51
C ASP A 255 10.77 4.77 -46.79
N GLU A 256 9.70 3.96 -46.85
CA GLU A 256 9.27 3.26 -48.06
C GLU A 256 8.87 4.24 -49.17
N LEU A 257 8.06 5.25 -48.84
CA LEU A 257 7.58 6.25 -49.79
C LEU A 257 8.73 7.13 -50.29
N ARG A 258 9.70 7.49 -49.43
CA ARG A 258 10.92 8.18 -49.86
C ARG A 258 11.74 7.29 -50.78
N GLN A 259 11.97 6.02 -50.47
CA GLN A 259 12.65 5.09 -51.38
C GLN A 259 11.89 4.88 -52.70
N ALA A 260 10.56 4.91 -52.69
CA ALA A 260 9.74 4.84 -53.90
C ALA A 260 9.87 6.13 -54.73
N ASN A 261 9.92 7.29 -54.08
CA ASN A 261 10.08 8.59 -54.74
C ASN A 261 11.52 8.77 -55.28
N GLU A 262 12.55 8.36 -54.54
CA GLU A 262 13.95 8.29 -54.98
C GLU A 262 14.10 7.41 -56.25
N LYS A 263 13.42 6.25 -56.28
CA LYS A 263 13.36 5.37 -57.46
C LYS A 263 12.55 5.99 -58.61
N GLY A 264 11.45 6.68 -58.29
CA GLY A 264 10.62 7.40 -59.25
C GLY A 264 11.38 8.53 -59.94
N GLU A 265 12.07 9.38 -59.18
CA GLU A 265 12.94 10.42 -59.72
C GLU A 265 14.09 9.85 -60.57
N GLU A 266 14.70 8.74 -60.15
CA GLU A 266 15.75 8.09 -60.95
C GLU A 266 15.20 7.52 -62.26
N GLN A 267 14.00 6.94 -62.24
CA GLN A 267 13.30 6.53 -63.47
C GLN A 267 12.91 7.73 -64.34
N GLU A 268 12.46 8.84 -63.74
CA GLU A 268 12.14 10.10 -64.45
C GLU A 268 13.40 10.69 -65.12
N ARG A 269 14.55 10.69 -64.42
CA ARG A 269 15.86 11.09 -64.98
C ARG A 269 16.27 10.18 -66.14
N GLN A 270 16.16 8.86 -66.00
CA GLN A 270 16.48 7.90 -67.06
C GLN A 270 15.54 8.07 -68.28
N ILE A 271 14.24 8.26 -68.05
CA ILE A 271 13.26 8.59 -69.10
C ILE A 271 13.62 9.91 -69.78
N GLN A 272 14.04 10.94 -69.04
CA GLN A 272 14.42 12.24 -69.60
C GLN A 272 15.73 12.18 -70.40
N MET A 273 16.71 11.37 -69.95
CA MET A 273 17.91 11.06 -70.74
C MET A 273 17.52 10.34 -72.04
N LEU A 274 16.69 9.29 -71.98
CA LEU A 274 16.24 8.56 -73.16
C LEU A 274 15.42 9.43 -74.13
N LYS A 275 14.59 10.36 -73.62
CA LYS A 275 13.87 11.37 -74.43
C LYS A 275 14.84 12.31 -75.17
N ASN A 276 15.93 12.73 -74.53
CA ASN A 276 16.96 13.54 -75.18
C ASN A 276 17.75 12.71 -76.22
N ASP A 277 18.12 11.47 -75.87
CA ASP A 277 18.81 10.54 -76.76
C ASP A 277 17.98 10.21 -78.02
N ILE A 278 16.65 10.11 -77.88
CA ILE A 278 15.71 10.00 -79.00
C ILE A 278 15.69 11.29 -79.82
N ARG A 279 15.54 12.47 -79.19
CA ARG A 279 15.53 13.77 -79.89
C ARG A 279 16.80 13.99 -80.71
N ASP A 280 17.97 13.65 -80.17
CA ASP A 280 19.26 13.82 -80.87
C ASP A 280 19.41 12.83 -82.03
N ARG A 281 18.83 11.63 -81.91
CA ARG A 281 18.72 10.65 -83.03
C ARG A 281 17.73 11.13 -84.09
N GLU A 282 16.59 11.68 -83.70
CA GLU A 282 15.60 12.30 -84.61
C GLU A 282 16.23 13.48 -85.36
N GLN A 283 16.88 14.41 -84.66
CA GLN A 283 17.64 15.53 -85.25
C GLN A 283 18.73 15.02 -86.23
N THR A 284 19.36 13.89 -85.92
CA THR A 284 20.36 13.24 -86.79
C THR A 284 19.73 12.57 -88.02
N ILE A 285 18.52 12.01 -87.90
CA ILE A 285 17.73 11.48 -89.02
C ILE A 285 17.29 12.64 -89.91
N ASP A 286 16.72 13.68 -89.34
CA ASP A 286 16.22 14.88 -90.02
C ASP A 286 17.32 15.56 -90.87
N ASN A 287 18.54 15.67 -90.31
CA ASN A 287 19.73 16.15 -91.03
C ASN A 287 20.17 15.20 -92.18
N LYS A 288 20.01 13.89 -92.02
CA LYS A 288 20.28 12.90 -93.09
C LYS A 288 19.20 12.91 -94.17
N GLU A 289 17.93 13.10 -93.83
CA GLU A 289 16.83 13.20 -94.80
C GLU A 289 16.93 14.47 -95.64
N LYS A 290 17.27 15.61 -95.03
CA LYS A 290 17.65 16.84 -95.74
C LYS A 290 18.77 16.58 -96.74
N ARG A 291 19.84 15.89 -96.33
CA ARG A 291 20.95 15.53 -97.22
C ARG A 291 20.56 14.54 -98.33
N ILE A 292 19.65 13.61 -98.07
CA ILE A 292 19.09 12.70 -99.08
C ILE A 292 18.24 13.49 -100.10
N SER A 293 17.50 14.51 -99.64
CA SER A 293 16.71 15.39 -100.51
C SER A 293 17.60 16.21 -101.46
N GLU A 294 18.69 16.81 -100.95
CA GLU A 294 19.70 17.49 -101.77
C GLU A 294 20.28 16.56 -102.86
N LEU A 295 20.65 15.33 -102.48
CA LEU A 295 21.22 14.34 -103.40
C LEU A 295 20.19 13.87 -104.44
N ARG A 296 18.91 13.74 -104.07
CA ARG A 296 17.80 13.45 -105.01
C ARG A 296 17.58 14.57 -106.02
N MET A 297 17.74 15.84 -105.64
CA MET A 297 17.65 16.95 -106.60
C MET A 297 18.84 16.97 -107.56
N LYS A 298 20.06 16.79 -107.07
CA LYS A 298 21.25 16.67 -107.93
C LYS A 298 21.20 15.46 -108.88
N ALA A 299 20.58 14.35 -108.44
CA ALA A 299 20.32 13.21 -109.32
C ALA A 299 19.39 13.58 -110.49
N LYS A 300 18.31 14.34 -110.26
CA LYS A 300 17.42 14.82 -111.33
C LYS A 300 18.10 15.79 -112.29
N GLU A 301 19.05 16.60 -111.84
CA GLU A 301 19.84 17.48 -112.72
C GLU A 301 20.76 16.66 -113.63
N LEU A 302 21.46 15.66 -113.09
CA LEU A 302 22.27 14.72 -113.87
C LEU A 302 21.43 13.91 -114.86
N GLU A 303 20.19 13.57 -114.50
CA GLU A 303 19.25 12.85 -115.37
C GLU A 303 18.81 13.70 -116.59
N LYS A 304 18.65 15.02 -116.43
CA LYS A 304 18.47 15.96 -117.56
C LYS A 304 19.72 16.06 -118.44
N ILE A 305 20.91 16.14 -117.85
CA ILE A 305 22.18 16.22 -118.59
C ILE A 305 22.40 14.93 -119.40
N LYS A 306 22.09 13.76 -118.84
CA LYS A 306 22.13 12.46 -119.53
C LYS A 306 21.31 12.48 -120.82
N PHE A 307 20.08 13.01 -120.80
CA PHE A 307 19.21 13.06 -121.99
C PHE A 307 19.81 13.84 -123.17
N VAL A 308 20.55 14.91 -122.89
CA VAL A 308 21.25 15.69 -123.94
C VAL A 308 22.44 14.91 -124.50
N LEU A 309 23.16 14.18 -123.65
CA LEU A 309 24.30 13.34 -124.04
C LEU A 309 23.86 12.09 -124.81
N ASP A 310 22.76 11.43 -124.45
CA ASP A 310 22.20 10.26 -125.16
C ASP A 310 21.78 10.61 -126.60
N TYR A 311 21.35 11.85 -126.87
CA TYR A 311 21.09 12.33 -128.23
C TYR A 311 22.40 12.44 -129.04
N LYS A 312 23.43 13.07 -128.47
CA LYS A 312 24.74 13.26 -129.13
C LYS A 312 25.50 11.93 -129.31
N TYR A 313 25.31 10.98 -128.40
CA TYR A 313 25.87 9.62 -128.49
C TYR A 313 25.29 8.83 -129.66
N LYS A 314 23.98 8.93 -129.94
CA LYS A 314 23.35 8.27 -131.10
C LYS A 314 23.81 8.81 -132.45
N GLU A 315 24.18 10.09 -132.50
CA GLU A 315 24.73 10.73 -133.70
C GLU A 315 26.13 10.18 -133.99
N LEU A 316 27.05 10.29 -133.00
CA LEU A 316 28.44 9.81 -133.12
C LEU A 316 28.55 8.29 -133.32
N LYS A 317 27.66 7.48 -132.72
CA LYS A 317 27.72 6.01 -132.89
C LYS A 317 27.52 5.59 -134.35
N LYS A 318 26.82 6.39 -135.16
CA LYS A 318 26.59 6.12 -136.58
C LYS A 318 27.81 6.38 -137.48
N GLU A 319 28.85 7.05 -136.96
CA GLU A 319 30.14 7.26 -137.64
C GLU A 319 31.21 6.22 -137.25
N ILE A 320 31.00 5.49 -136.15
CA ILE A 320 31.95 4.49 -135.62
C ILE A 320 31.78 3.12 -136.32
N GLU A 321 30.56 2.77 -136.72
CA GLU A 321 30.18 1.51 -137.37
C GLU A 321 31.10 1.06 -138.54
N PRO A 322 31.54 1.94 -139.49
CA PRO A 322 32.51 1.56 -140.54
C PRO A 322 33.97 1.44 -140.06
N LYS A 323 34.34 2.01 -138.90
CA LYS A 323 35.70 1.87 -138.33
C LYS A 323 35.82 0.61 -137.46
N GLU A 324 34.74 0.24 -136.78
CA GLU A 324 34.73 -0.92 -135.88
C GLU A 324 34.82 -2.24 -136.67
N THR A 325 34.23 -2.30 -137.87
CA THR A 325 34.43 -3.39 -138.85
C THR A 325 35.87 -3.48 -139.37
N GLN A 326 36.52 -2.35 -139.65
CA GLN A 326 37.94 -2.32 -140.07
C GLN A 326 38.88 -2.82 -138.98
N ILE A 327 38.59 -2.50 -137.70
CA ILE A 327 39.35 -2.99 -136.54
C ILE A 327 39.20 -4.51 -136.35
N ILE A 328 38.03 -5.09 -136.64
CA ILE A 328 37.83 -6.55 -136.60
C ILE A 328 38.72 -7.24 -137.64
N HIS A 329 38.74 -6.75 -138.89
CA HIS A 329 39.55 -7.35 -139.95
C HIS A 329 41.06 -7.31 -139.62
N MET A 330 41.57 -6.20 -139.10
CA MET A 330 42.97 -6.09 -138.67
C MET A 330 43.31 -6.98 -137.46
N LYS A 331 42.35 -7.26 -136.57
CA LYS A 331 42.56 -8.18 -135.44
C LYS A 331 42.67 -9.63 -135.87
N GLU A 332 41.87 -10.06 -136.85
CA GLU A 332 41.96 -11.44 -137.36
C GLU A 332 43.30 -11.65 -138.10
N GLN A 333 43.75 -10.69 -138.91
CA GLN A 333 45.07 -10.75 -139.56
C GLN A 333 46.24 -10.85 -138.55
N ILE A 334 46.21 -10.09 -137.45
CA ILE A 334 47.23 -10.19 -136.40
C ILE A 334 47.20 -11.58 -135.75
N LYS A 335 46.02 -12.15 -135.53
CA LYS A 335 45.83 -13.45 -134.88
C LYS A 335 46.26 -14.63 -135.77
N GLU A 336 46.00 -14.57 -137.09
CA GLU A 336 46.54 -15.55 -138.04
C GLU A 336 48.07 -15.51 -138.09
N MET A 337 48.67 -14.31 -138.11
CA MET A 337 50.12 -14.11 -138.11
C MET A 337 50.79 -14.55 -136.79
N ASP A 338 50.17 -14.31 -135.63
CA ASP A 338 50.65 -14.83 -134.33
C ASP A 338 50.58 -16.36 -134.26
N GLU A 339 49.56 -16.98 -134.87
CA GLU A 339 49.48 -18.45 -134.94
C GLU A 339 50.54 -19.04 -135.90
N GLU A 340 50.84 -18.39 -137.03
CA GLU A 340 51.98 -18.78 -137.88
C GLU A 340 53.31 -18.64 -137.14
N LEU A 341 53.55 -17.50 -136.48
CA LEU A 341 54.77 -17.28 -135.70
C LEU A 341 54.93 -18.32 -134.58
N GLN A 342 53.83 -18.73 -133.93
CA GLN A 342 53.85 -19.83 -132.96
C GLN A 342 54.03 -21.22 -133.56
N ARG A 343 53.68 -21.45 -134.83
CA ARG A 343 54.03 -22.69 -135.55
C ARG A 343 55.52 -22.69 -135.87
N ASP A 344 56.04 -21.58 -136.40
CA ASP A 344 57.45 -21.44 -136.78
C ASP A 344 58.41 -21.49 -135.59
N VAL A 345 58.08 -20.89 -134.44
CA VAL A 345 58.89 -21.06 -133.22
C VAL A 345 58.94 -22.53 -132.78
N ARG A 346 57.84 -23.30 -132.95
CA ARG A 346 57.80 -24.73 -132.61
C ARG A 346 58.56 -25.60 -133.62
N THR A 347 58.40 -25.37 -134.93
CA THR A 347 59.15 -26.11 -135.96
C THR A 347 60.64 -25.79 -135.91
N ASN A 348 61.02 -24.53 -135.70
CA ASN A 348 62.42 -24.11 -135.58
C ASN A 348 63.08 -24.68 -134.31
N HIS A 349 62.37 -24.78 -133.18
CA HIS A 349 62.87 -25.50 -132.00
C HIS A 349 63.08 -27.00 -132.27
N ALA A 350 62.13 -27.66 -132.93
CA ALA A 350 62.25 -29.08 -133.30
C ALA A 350 63.38 -29.32 -134.32
N LEU A 351 63.55 -28.42 -135.30
CA LEU A 351 64.65 -28.43 -136.26
C LEU A 351 66.00 -28.18 -135.56
N GLY A 352 66.05 -27.31 -134.56
CA GLY A 352 67.25 -27.09 -133.74
C GLY A 352 67.69 -28.34 -132.97
N GLN A 353 66.75 -29.06 -132.36
CA GLN A 353 67.03 -30.36 -131.72
C GLN A 353 67.51 -31.39 -132.75
N ALA A 354 66.80 -31.53 -133.88
CA ALA A 354 67.17 -32.44 -134.95
C ALA A 354 68.55 -32.11 -135.57
N LEU A 355 68.90 -30.83 -135.70
CA LEU A 355 70.22 -30.38 -136.16
C LEU A 355 71.32 -30.79 -135.19
N ASN A 356 71.09 -30.65 -133.89
CA ASN A 356 72.05 -31.03 -132.85
C ASN A 356 72.26 -32.57 -132.82
N ASP A 357 71.19 -33.35 -132.94
CA ASP A 357 71.28 -34.81 -133.08
C ASP A 357 72.05 -35.23 -134.34
N LYS A 358 71.86 -34.51 -135.47
CA LYS A 358 72.63 -34.73 -136.69
C LYS A 358 74.10 -34.33 -136.53
N ALA A 359 74.40 -33.25 -135.81
CA ALA A 359 75.78 -32.85 -135.51
C ALA A 359 76.50 -33.93 -134.67
N HIS A 360 75.88 -34.39 -133.57
CA HIS A 360 76.42 -35.51 -132.79
C HIS A 360 76.53 -36.80 -133.62
N LYS A 361 75.63 -37.06 -134.58
CA LYS A 361 75.76 -38.19 -135.50
C LYS A 361 76.93 -38.03 -136.47
N ILE A 362 77.18 -36.83 -136.97
CA ILE A 362 78.31 -36.49 -137.85
C ILE A 362 79.64 -36.66 -137.12
N ASP A 363 79.78 -36.20 -135.87
CA ASP A 363 81.02 -36.39 -135.11
C ASP A 363 81.33 -37.86 -134.83
N ASN A 364 80.31 -38.65 -134.44
CA ASN A 364 80.47 -40.10 -134.27
C ASN A 364 80.87 -40.79 -135.59
N LEU A 365 80.30 -40.37 -136.73
CA LEU A 365 80.70 -40.87 -138.05
C LEU A 365 82.11 -40.43 -138.45
N ASN A 366 82.54 -39.21 -138.11
CA ASN A 366 83.89 -38.72 -138.36
C ASN A 366 84.94 -39.49 -137.55
N ILE A 367 84.61 -39.91 -136.31
CA ILE A 367 85.45 -40.79 -135.50
C ILE A 367 85.58 -42.17 -136.16
N GLU A 368 84.46 -42.76 -136.61
CA GLU A 368 84.49 -44.06 -137.31
C GLU A 368 85.22 -43.99 -138.66
N ILE A 369 85.07 -42.89 -139.43
CA ILE A 369 85.83 -42.67 -140.68
C ILE A 369 87.34 -42.60 -140.41
N LYS A 370 87.77 -41.92 -139.33
CA LYS A 370 89.19 -41.93 -138.91
C LYS A 370 89.65 -43.36 -138.56
N ARG A 371 88.84 -44.13 -137.83
CA ARG A 371 89.14 -45.53 -137.47
C ARG A 371 89.26 -46.43 -138.71
N GLN A 372 88.37 -46.28 -139.69
CA GLN A 372 88.42 -47.08 -140.92
C GLN A 372 89.57 -46.67 -141.85
N ARG A 373 89.91 -45.37 -141.96
CA ARG A 373 91.09 -44.94 -142.73
C ARG A 373 92.39 -45.54 -142.19
N ALA A 374 92.57 -45.57 -140.86
CA ALA A 374 93.71 -46.25 -140.24
C ALA A 374 93.72 -47.77 -140.53
N MET A 375 92.55 -48.42 -140.52
CA MET A 375 92.42 -49.85 -140.85
C MET A 375 92.67 -50.16 -142.34
N VAL A 376 92.42 -49.21 -143.24
CA VAL A 376 92.79 -49.32 -144.67
C VAL A 376 94.30 -49.21 -144.84
N GLN A 377 94.93 -48.19 -144.23
CA GLN A 377 96.38 -47.98 -144.33
C GLN A 377 97.19 -49.20 -143.84
N GLU A 378 96.80 -49.84 -142.74
CA GLU A 378 97.50 -51.05 -142.27
C GLU A 378 97.30 -52.25 -143.23
N LYS A 379 96.15 -52.35 -143.91
CA LYS A 379 95.95 -53.38 -144.95
C LYS A 379 96.75 -53.09 -146.21
N GLU A 380 96.85 -51.84 -146.64
CA GLU A 380 97.70 -51.41 -147.75
C GLU A 380 99.18 -51.68 -147.43
N ARG A 381 99.62 -51.43 -146.19
CA ARG A 381 100.97 -51.77 -145.70
C ARG A 381 101.26 -53.27 -145.82
N VAL A 382 100.31 -54.11 -145.42
CA VAL A 382 100.40 -55.59 -145.53
C VAL A 382 100.43 -56.05 -146.99
N ILE A 383 99.63 -55.44 -147.87
CA ILE A 383 99.61 -55.76 -149.32
C ILE A 383 100.93 -55.37 -149.99
N ASN A 384 101.49 -54.21 -149.67
CA ASN A 384 102.77 -53.75 -150.22
C ASN A 384 103.96 -54.60 -149.74
N LEU A 385 103.92 -55.13 -148.50
CA LEU A 385 104.87 -56.13 -148.01
C LEU A 385 104.78 -57.43 -148.83
N PHE A 386 103.58 -57.98 -149.02
CA PHE A 386 103.38 -59.17 -149.85
C PHE A 386 103.85 -58.97 -151.30
N LEU A 387 103.60 -57.79 -151.90
CA LEU A 387 104.07 -57.46 -153.24
C LEU A 387 105.60 -57.39 -153.32
N SER A 388 106.27 -56.76 -152.36
CA SER A 388 107.75 -56.69 -152.35
C SER A 388 108.40 -58.06 -152.11
N ASP A 389 107.81 -58.91 -151.26
CA ASP A 389 108.25 -60.30 -151.07
C ASP A 389 108.05 -61.15 -152.36
N LEU A 390 106.98 -60.88 -153.11
CA LEU A 390 106.66 -61.56 -154.38
C LEU A 390 107.52 -61.04 -155.55
N GLU A 391 107.89 -59.77 -155.57
CA GLU A 391 108.72 -59.18 -156.62
C GLU A 391 110.17 -59.67 -156.54
N LYS A 392 110.73 -59.80 -155.32
CA LYS A 392 112.03 -60.43 -155.06
C LYS A 392 112.08 -61.90 -155.47
N LEU A 393 111.00 -62.66 -155.22
CA LEU A 393 110.87 -64.04 -155.69
C LEU A 393 111.07 -64.13 -157.22
N VAL A 394 110.50 -63.20 -157.98
CA VAL A 394 110.51 -63.23 -159.45
C VAL A 394 111.82 -62.70 -160.04
N THR A 395 112.55 -61.84 -159.33
CA THR A 395 113.76 -61.15 -159.84
C THR A 395 115.09 -61.70 -159.31
N GLU A 396 115.16 -62.16 -158.06
CA GLU A 396 116.43 -62.55 -157.41
C GLU A 396 116.61 -64.07 -157.26
N ILE A 397 115.55 -64.87 -157.40
CA ILE A 397 115.58 -66.32 -157.14
C ILE A 397 115.48 -67.12 -158.44
N ASP A 398 116.43 -68.04 -158.64
CA ASP A 398 116.49 -68.93 -159.80
C ASP A 398 115.22 -69.81 -159.94
N PRO A 399 114.65 -70.03 -161.16
CA PRO A 399 113.36 -70.72 -161.33
C PRO A 399 113.26 -72.13 -160.74
N SER A 400 114.39 -72.80 -160.50
CA SER A 400 114.46 -74.10 -159.80
C SER A 400 113.87 -74.05 -158.38
N TYR A 401 113.98 -72.91 -157.69
CA TYR A 401 113.68 -72.77 -156.26
C TYR A 401 112.31 -72.13 -155.96
N TRP A 402 111.61 -71.59 -156.97
CA TRP A 402 110.33 -70.90 -156.80
C TRP A 402 109.27 -71.74 -156.07
N ARG A 403 109.28 -73.07 -156.27
CA ARG A 403 108.26 -73.98 -155.71
C ARG A 403 108.26 -74.01 -154.18
N ASP A 404 109.39 -73.75 -153.53
CA ASP A 404 109.49 -73.70 -152.05
C ASP A 404 109.19 -72.29 -151.51
N ALA A 405 109.72 -71.24 -152.15
CA ALA A 405 109.53 -69.86 -151.69
C ALA A 405 108.07 -69.36 -151.86
N ILE A 406 107.34 -69.76 -152.90
CA ILE A 406 105.88 -69.52 -153.02
C ILE A 406 105.12 -70.16 -151.85
N ARG A 407 105.58 -71.31 -151.35
CA ARG A 407 104.99 -72.03 -150.21
C ARG A 407 105.21 -71.31 -148.87
N GLN A 408 106.20 -70.41 -148.82
CA GLN A 408 106.47 -69.54 -147.67
C GLN A 408 105.57 -68.29 -147.72
N LEU A 409 105.46 -67.64 -148.88
CA LEU A 409 104.55 -66.51 -149.14
C LEU A 409 103.08 -66.81 -148.80
N TYR A 410 102.60 -68.04 -149.06
CA TYR A 410 101.21 -68.43 -148.72
C TYR A 410 100.92 -68.46 -147.20
N ARG A 411 101.94 -68.64 -146.35
CA ARG A 411 101.75 -68.86 -144.90
C ARG A 411 101.44 -67.58 -144.11
N SER A 412 101.63 -66.38 -144.68
CA SER A 412 101.68 -65.13 -143.91
C SER A 412 100.41 -64.25 -143.86
N TYR A 413 99.32 -64.48 -144.63
CA TYR A 413 98.41 -63.35 -145.02
C TYR A 413 96.78 -63.50 -145.08
N VAL A 414 95.91 -64.15 -144.21
CA VAL A 414 94.36 -64.38 -144.42
C VAL A 414 93.27 -64.52 -143.18
N LYS A 415 91.91 -64.00 -143.11
CA LYS A 415 90.65 -64.15 -142.07
C LYS A 415 89.05 -63.63 -142.29
N LYS A 416 87.96 -63.60 -141.34
CA LYS A 416 86.34 -63.45 -141.47
C LYS A 416 85.27 -62.85 -140.29
N GLY A 417 83.84 -62.74 -140.37
CA GLY A 417 82.70 -62.25 -139.34
C GLY A 417 81.02 -62.30 -139.51
N ALA A 418 80.00 -61.85 -138.59
CA ALA A 418 78.38 -61.89 -138.56
C ALA A 418 77.47 -61.02 -137.45
N LYS A 419 76.08 -60.88 -137.05
CA LYS A 419 74.51 -61.16 -137.29
C LYS A 419 73.27 -60.54 -136.31
N GLU A 420 71.86 -60.66 -136.55
CA GLU A 420 70.43 -60.58 -135.80
C GLU A 420 69.56 -59.30 -135.12
N GLN A 421 68.24 -59.10 -134.58
CA GLN A 421 66.66 -59.42 -134.54
C GLN A 421 65.70 -58.49 -133.51
N GLY A 422 64.32 -58.31 -133.13
CA GLY A 422 62.74 -58.56 -133.25
C GLY A 422 61.76 -57.94 -132.05
N ALA A 423 60.38 -57.81 -131.67
CA ALA A 423 58.80 -57.80 -131.97
C ALA A 423 57.80 -57.36 -130.69
N ARG A 424 56.41 -57.16 -130.35
CA ARG A 424 54.85 -56.95 -130.70
C ARG A 424 53.90 -56.38 -129.43
N ASP A 425 52.53 -56.19 -129.08
CA ASP A 425 50.97 -56.36 -129.39
C ASP A 425 49.77 -55.56 -128.51
N VAL A 426 48.35 -55.79 -128.52
CA VAL A 426 47.09 -55.01 -127.87
C VAL A 426 45.69 -55.83 -127.48
N PRO A 427 44.31 -55.48 -127.16
CA PRO A 427 43.25 -54.37 -126.72
C PRO A 427 41.88 -54.66 -125.78
N ASP A 428 40.68 -53.88 -125.73
CA ASP A 428 39.13 -54.13 -125.37
C ASP A 428 38.09 -53.28 -124.35
N SER A 429 36.68 -53.45 -124.22
CA SER A 429 35.56 -52.59 -123.47
C SER A 429 34.00 -53.07 -123.08
N MET A 430 32.99 -52.29 -122.43
CA MET A 430 31.48 -52.63 -122.06
C MET A 430 30.27 -51.55 -121.68
N ASP A 431 29.07 -51.82 -120.95
CA ASP A 431 27.60 -51.19 -120.99
C ASP A 431 26.56 -51.06 -119.68
N GLU A 432 25.20 -50.63 -119.70
CA GLU A 432 24.14 -50.31 -118.56
C GLU A 432 22.50 -50.46 -118.73
N PHE A 433 21.53 -50.29 -117.72
CA PHE A 433 19.96 -50.23 -117.89
C PHE A 433 18.77 -49.60 -116.92
N ALA A 434 18.03 -50.31 -115.97
CA ALA A 434 16.51 -50.45 -115.69
C ALA A 434 15.57 -49.69 -114.61
N ARG A 435 14.61 -48.76 -114.94
CA ARG A 435 14.02 -47.79 -113.93
C ARG A 435 12.53 -47.72 -113.46
N GLN A 436 11.49 -48.19 -114.16
CA GLN A 436 10.13 -47.55 -114.04
C GLN A 436 9.07 -48.08 -113.01
N ARG A 437 9.33 -49.08 -112.17
CA ARG A 437 8.23 -49.88 -111.54
C ARG A 437 7.67 -49.40 -110.18
N GLU A 438 8.44 -48.67 -109.38
CA GLU A 438 8.27 -48.64 -107.91
C GLU A 438 7.34 -47.54 -107.36
N HIS A 439 6.87 -46.60 -108.18
CA HIS A 439 6.17 -45.40 -107.69
C HIS A 439 4.81 -45.70 -107.00
N MET A 440 4.18 -46.83 -107.32
CA MET A 440 2.74 -47.03 -107.11
C MET A 440 2.35 -47.60 -105.73
N GLU A 441 3.29 -48.17 -104.97
CA GLU A 441 3.01 -48.84 -103.69
C GLU A 441 2.87 -47.88 -102.49
N ARG A 442 3.31 -46.61 -102.63
CA ARG A 442 3.38 -45.64 -101.52
C ARG A 442 2.04 -45.21 -100.89
N SER A 443 0.90 -45.46 -101.54
CA SER A 443 -0.36 -44.77 -101.20
C SER A 443 -1.34 -45.51 -100.30
N LEU A 444 -1.16 -46.81 -100.02
CA LEU A 444 -2.23 -47.64 -99.44
C LEU A 444 -2.26 -47.70 -97.90
N GLU A 445 -1.27 -48.32 -97.25
CA GLU A 445 -1.42 -48.68 -95.82
C GLU A 445 -1.08 -47.54 -94.84
N THR A 446 -0.53 -46.43 -95.35
CA THR A 446 -0.15 -45.18 -94.66
C THR A 446 -1.22 -44.64 -93.71
N LEU A 447 -2.49 -44.85 -94.04
CA LEU A 447 -3.65 -44.28 -93.34
C LEU A 447 -4.19 -45.15 -92.20
N LYS A 448 -3.98 -46.48 -92.23
CA LYS A 448 -4.89 -47.40 -91.50
C LYS A 448 -4.42 -47.85 -90.13
N ARG A 449 -3.11 -48.06 -89.95
CA ARG A 449 -2.48 -48.61 -88.70
C ARG A 449 -2.91 -47.91 -87.41
N ARG A 450 -3.11 -46.58 -87.47
CA ARG A 450 -3.52 -45.67 -86.37
C ARG A 450 -2.46 -45.55 -85.25
N ALA A 451 -2.20 -44.38 -84.67
CA ALA A 451 -3.17 -43.39 -84.16
C ALA A 451 -4.22 -44.02 -83.21
N ALA A 452 -3.82 -45.07 -82.48
CA ALA A 452 -4.63 -45.74 -81.46
C ALA A 452 -3.75 -46.32 -80.34
N LYS A 453 -2.82 -47.23 -80.66
CA LYS A 453 -1.87 -47.79 -79.67
C LYS A 453 -0.85 -46.76 -79.13
N ASN A 454 -0.72 -45.61 -79.78
CA ASN A 454 0.35 -44.64 -79.53
C ASN A 454 0.06 -43.67 -78.36
N GLU A 455 -1.18 -43.62 -77.84
CA GLU A 455 -1.57 -42.67 -76.78
C GLU A 455 -1.72 -43.33 -75.40
N GLU A 456 -2.53 -44.40 -75.30
CA GLU A 456 -2.86 -45.06 -74.02
C GLU A 456 -1.61 -45.48 -73.22
N ALA A 457 -0.65 -46.10 -73.91
CA ALA A 457 0.57 -46.63 -73.32
C ALA A 457 1.53 -45.54 -72.78
N VAL A 458 1.50 -44.34 -73.35
CA VAL A 458 2.39 -43.23 -72.96
C VAL A 458 1.92 -42.59 -71.66
N LYS A 459 0.59 -42.45 -71.49
CA LYS A 459 -0.03 -41.72 -70.37
C LYS A 459 0.21 -42.41 -69.02
N ILE A 460 0.01 -43.73 -68.96
CA ILE A 460 0.20 -44.54 -67.74
C ILE A 460 1.68 -44.62 -67.35
N ASN A 461 2.58 -44.69 -68.33
CA ASN A 461 4.03 -44.87 -68.13
C ASN A 461 4.67 -43.65 -67.44
N ASN A 462 4.33 -42.44 -67.91
CA ASN A 462 4.91 -41.21 -67.40
C ASN A 462 4.47 -40.89 -65.96
N GLN A 463 3.23 -41.21 -65.58
CA GLN A 463 2.72 -40.83 -64.27
C GLN A 463 3.33 -41.64 -63.11
N LYS A 464 3.65 -42.93 -63.33
CA LYS A 464 4.42 -43.74 -62.36
C LYS A 464 5.86 -43.24 -62.17
N LYS A 465 6.56 -42.99 -63.28
CA LYS A 465 7.94 -42.48 -63.28
C LYS A 465 8.08 -41.14 -62.56
N ALA A 466 7.07 -40.26 -62.66
CA ALA A 466 7.06 -38.99 -61.95
C ALA A 466 7.01 -39.17 -60.42
N THR A 467 6.16 -40.08 -59.92
CA THR A 467 6.05 -40.35 -58.48
C THR A 467 7.25 -41.10 -57.91
N GLU A 468 7.79 -42.07 -58.65
CA GLU A 468 8.95 -42.87 -58.21
C GLU A 468 10.22 -42.00 -58.14
N ASN A 469 10.46 -41.14 -59.14
CA ASN A 469 11.61 -40.22 -59.13
C ASN A 469 11.56 -39.19 -57.98
N ALA A 470 10.37 -38.72 -57.57
CA ALA A 470 10.25 -37.75 -56.50
C ALA A 470 10.77 -38.31 -55.16
N VAL A 471 10.32 -39.51 -54.78
CA VAL A 471 10.74 -40.19 -53.53
C VAL A 471 12.24 -40.47 -53.55
N LEU A 472 12.75 -41.02 -54.67
CA LEU A 472 14.17 -41.34 -54.81
C LEU A 472 15.09 -40.10 -54.73
N ILE A 473 14.63 -38.92 -55.15
CA ILE A 473 15.39 -37.68 -55.03
C ILE A 473 15.52 -37.25 -53.56
N ASP A 474 14.45 -37.35 -52.77
CA ASP A 474 14.48 -36.94 -51.36
C ASP A 474 15.30 -37.91 -50.49
N GLU A 475 15.18 -39.22 -50.72
CA GLU A 475 16.01 -40.25 -50.06
C GLU A 475 17.51 -40.05 -50.40
N LEU A 476 17.84 -39.86 -51.69
CA LEU A 476 19.20 -39.59 -52.15
C LEU A 476 19.76 -38.30 -51.50
N ASN A 477 18.92 -37.27 -51.33
CA ASN A 477 19.33 -36.02 -50.71
C ASN A 477 19.42 -36.11 -49.17
N ALA A 478 18.74 -37.04 -48.51
CA ALA A 478 18.96 -37.37 -47.10
C ALA A 478 20.30 -38.10 -46.92
N LEU A 479 20.52 -39.21 -47.63
CA LEU A 479 21.74 -40.02 -47.56
C LEU A 479 23.00 -39.22 -47.94
N ARG A 480 22.91 -38.29 -48.88
CA ARG A 480 24.01 -37.35 -49.22
C ARG A 480 24.38 -36.38 -48.08
N ARG A 481 23.45 -36.05 -47.18
CA ARG A 481 23.74 -35.21 -45.99
C ARG A 481 24.40 -36.03 -44.89
N GLU A 482 23.86 -37.21 -44.59
CA GLU A 482 24.47 -38.13 -43.62
C GLU A 482 25.88 -38.55 -44.03
N LYS A 483 26.08 -38.92 -45.31
CA LYS A 483 27.40 -39.28 -45.84
C LYS A 483 28.44 -38.17 -45.59
N ARG A 484 28.12 -36.91 -45.86
CA ARG A 484 29.06 -35.78 -45.62
C ARG A 484 29.37 -35.60 -44.13
N LEU A 485 28.38 -35.74 -43.25
CA LEU A 485 28.58 -35.64 -41.80
C LEU A 485 29.50 -36.75 -41.29
N LEU A 486 29.32 -37.99 -41.79
CA LEU A 486 30.19 -39.12 -41.49
C LEU A 486 31.60 -38.95 -42.08
N GLU A 487 31.72 -38.46 -43.32
CA GLU A 487 33.04 -38.17 -43.95
C GLU A 487 33.82 -37.12 -43.14
N VAL A 488 33.18 -36.04 -42.69
CA VAL A 488 33.81 -35.05 -41.79
C VAL A 488 34.21 -35.67 -40.45
N LYS A 489 33.32 -36.46 -39.83
CA LYS A 489 33.63 -37.10 -38.53
C LYS A 489 34.78 -38.12 -38.63
N VAL A 490 34.88 -38.83 -39.76
CA VAL A 490 36.00 -39.73 -40.07
C VAL A 490 37.29 -38.93 -40.33
N GLN A 491 37.22 -37.76 -40.97
CA GLN A 491 38.40 -36.89 -41.16
C GLN A 491 38.91 -36.28 -39.84
N GLU A 492 38.04 -35.87 -38.93
CA GLU A 492 38.43 -35.46 -37.57
C GLU A 492 39.14 -36.63 -36.85
N LEU A 493 38.50 -37.79 -36.74
CA LEU A 493 39.05 -38.93 -36.02
C LEU A 493 40.35 -39.48 -36.65
N THR A 494 40.47 -39.47 -37.98
CA THR A 494 41.73 -39.90 -38.64
C THR A 494 42.85 -38.88 -38.51
N SER A 495 42.56 -37.57 -38.45
CA SER A 495 43.58 -36.56 -38.19
C SER A 495 44.06 -36.56 -36.73
N GLU A 496 43.17 -36.77 -35.76
CA GLU A 496 43.55 -37.02 -34.36
C GLU A 496 44.45 -38.27 -34.22
N VAL A 497 44.07 -39.38 -34.86
CA VAL A 497 44.87 -40.63 -34.86
C VAL A 497 46.20 -40.47 -35.61
N GLN A 498 46.28 -39.68 -36.68
CA GLN A 498 47.55 -39.40 -37.38
C GLN A 498 48.54 -38.57 -36.55
N VAL A 499 48.05 -37.65 -35.71
CA VAL A 499 48.90 -36.94 -34.74
C VAL A 499 49.41 -37.90 -33.65
N GLY A 500 48.57 -38.81 -33.17
CA GLY A 500 48.96 -39.84 -32.19
C GLY A 500 49.97 -40.88 -32.71
N THR A 501 49.94 -41.21 -34.00
CA THR A 501 50.70 -42.35 -34.57
C THR A 501 52.10 -42.00 -35.11
N ARG A 502 52.40 -40.71 -35.38
CA ARG A 502 53.75 -40.26 -35.80
C ARG A 502 54.89 -40.52 -34.78
N LYS A 503 54.60 -41.11 -33.62
CA LYS A 503 55.57 -41.54 -32.60
C LYS A 503 55.89 -43.06 -32.62
N ARG A 504 55.41 -43.81 -33.62
CA ARG A 504 55.83 -45.20 -33.91
C ARG A 504 56.21 -45.35 -35.39
N LYS A 505 57.00 -46.41 -35.68
CA LYS A 505 57.49 -46.77 -37.02
C LYS A 505 56.33 -46.88 -38.04
N GLY A 506 56.48 -46.57 -39.32
CA GLY A 506 57.71 -46.32 -40.08
C GLY A 506 58.01 -47.48 -41.03
N LYS A 507 58.36 -47.16 -42.29
CA LYS A 507 58.03 -47.91 -43.53
C LYS A 507 56.52 -47.99 -43.81
N GLY A 508 56.06 -48.06 -45.06
CA GLY A 508 56.80 -47.95 -46.32
C GLY A 508 56.47 -49.07 -47.31
N ASP A 509 56.34 -48.63 -48.56
CA ASP A 509 56.48 -49.41 -49.81
C ASP A 509 55.33 -50.35 -50.22
N GLU A 510 55.10 -50.37 -51.55
CA GLU A 510 54.27 -51.28 -52.38
C GLU A 510 52.73 -51.28 -52.13
N GLU A 511 51.83 -51.13 -53.12
CA GLU A 511 51.69 -51.69 -54.49
C GLU A 511 51.28 -53.19 -54.54
N PRO A 512 50.61 -53.68 -55.63
CA PRO A 512 50.03 -52.98 -56.77
C PRO A 512 48.54 -53.32 -57.05
N ALA A 513 48.09 -52.91 -58.23
CA ALA A 513 46.84 -53.19 -58.94
C ALA A 513 46.25 -54.61 -58.89
N ASP A 514 44.96 -54.71 -59.29
CA ASP A 514 44.65 -55.48 -60.52
C ASP A 514 43.46 -54.88 -61.31
N VAL A 515 43.19 -55.49 -62.48
CA VAL A 515 42.20 -55.22 -63.55
C VAL A 515 40.71 -55.02 -63.11
N THR A 516 39.76 -54.55 -63.94
CA THR A 516 39.70 -54.46 -65.43
C THR A 516 38.79 -53.34 -65.97
N ALA A 517 39.05 -53.00 -67.24
CA ALA A 517 38.13 -52.67 -68.33
C ALA A 517 36.59 -52.84 -68.09
N ALA A 518 35.78 -51.83 -68.48
CA ALA A 518 35.01 -51.77 -69.74
C ALA A 518 33.58 -52.36 -69.64
N ASN A 519 32.48 -51.67 -69.94
CA ASN A 519 32.07 -50.85 -71.10
C ASN A 519 31.28 -51.65 -72.15
N THR A 520 29.93 -51.53 -72.11
CA THR A 520 28.93 -52.06 -73.10
C THR A 520 28.79 -53.60 -73.15
N PRO A 521 27.67 -54.18 -73.66
CA PRO A 521 27.06 -53.94 -74.99
C PRO A 521 25.53 -53.72 -75.04
N ALA A 522 25.04 -53.38 -76.24
CA ALA A 522 23.63 -53.45 -76.66
C ALA A 522 23.34 -54.76 -77.44
N PRO A 523 22.08 -55.04 -77.81
CA PRO A 523 21.66 -55.00 -79.23
C PRO A 523 20.43 -54.06 -79.45
N ALA A 524 20.22 -53.39 -80.61
CA ALA A 524 19.91 -53.86 -81.99
C ALA A 524 18.46 -54.39 -82.15
N VAL A 525 17.73 -54.26 -83.27
CA VAL A 525 17.97 -53.88 -84.69
C VAL A 525 16.83 -52.92 -85.16
N ASP A 526 17.03 -51.91 -86.03
CA ASP A 526 17.36 -51.88 -87.49
C ASP A 526 16.19 -52.37 -88.38
N VAL A 527 15.87 -51.83 -89.57
CA VAL A 527 16.69 -51.38 -90.73
C VAL A 527 16.11 -50.11 -91.42
N SER A 528 16.85 -49.10 -91.90
CA SER A 528 18.21 -48.63 -91.56
C SER A 528 18.54 -47.20 -92.05
N SER A 529 18.23 -46.84 -93.32
CA SER A 529 18.89 -45.73 -94.06
C SER A 529 18.02 -45.24 -95.27
N SER A 530 18.41 -44.36 -96.23
CA SER A 530 19.73 -43.93 -96.75
C SER A 530 19.70 -42.61 -97.57
N LYS A 531 20.81 -41.84 -97.50
CA LYS A 531 21.47 -40.97 -98.52
C LYS A 531 20.83 -39.62 -98.96
N GLU A 532 21.46 -38.44 -98.92
CA GLU A 532 22.86 -37.88 -99.04
C GLU A 532 23.15 -37.24 -100.42
N PRO A 533 24.05 -36.22 -100.59
CA PRO A 533 25.10 -35.69 -99.67
C PRO A 533 24.99 -34.16 -99.36
N ALA A 534 26.12 -33.43 -99.15
CA ALA A 534 26.19 -32.00 -98.72
C ALA A 534 27.42 -31.20 -99.27
N VAL A 535 28.20 -30.51 -98.41
CA VAL A 535 29.45 -29.70 -98.62
C VAL A 535 29.34 -28.15 -98.74
N ASN A 536 29.38 -27.48 -97.57
CA ASN A 536 30.42 -26.53 -97.07
C ASN A 536 30.78 -25.14 -97.72
N SER A 537 31.14 -24.20 -96.81
CA SER A 537 32.17 -23.11 -96.91
C SER A 537 31.80 -21.65 -97.25
N ARG A 538 32.74 -20.73 -96.92
CA ARG A 538 32.66 -19.24 -96.79
C ARG A 538 34.06 -18.64 -97.10
N PRO A 539 34.22 -17.38 -97.58
CA PRO A 539 35.04 -16.41 -96.82
C PRO A 539 34.63 -14.91 -97.02
N THR A 540 35.58 -13.96 -96.88
CA THR A 540 35.34 -12.52 -96.58
C THR A 540 36.39 -11.53 -97.17
N SER A 541 36.03 -10.23 -97.17
CA SER A 541 36.85 -9.05 -96.75
C SER A 541 37.32 -7.98 -97.78
N ASN A 542 37.38 -6.72 -97.28
CA ASN A 542 38.37 -5.62 -97.50
C ASN A 542 38.61 -5.00 -98.91
N ARG A 543 39.15 -3.76 -99.08
CA ARG A 543 39.20 -2.47 -98.30
C ARG A 543 39.95 -1.38 -99.13
N ARG A 544 39.76 -0.07 -98.81
CA ARG A 544 40.61 1.12 -99.19
C ARG A 544 40.54 1.56 -100.69
N THR A 545 40.97 2.77 -101.12
CA THR A 545 41.81 3.87 -100.53
C THR A 545 41.20 5.30 -100.62
N SER A 546 41.86 6.28 -99.98
CA SER A 546 41.68 7.77 -100.07
C SER A 546 42.33 8.37 -101.36
N PRO A 547 42.45 9.71 -101.65
CA PRO A 547 42.62 10.94 -100.79
C PRO A 547 41.60 12.08 -101.11
N GLY A 548 41.65 13.33 -100.59
CA GLY A 548 42.43 14.01 -99.53
C GLY A 548 42.35 15.56 -99.59
N GLY A 549 42.76 16.27 -98.52
CA GLY A 549 42.82 17.76 -98.42
C GLY A 549 41.50 18.48 -98.07
N GLY A 550 41.46 19.68 -97.46
CA GLY A 550 42.52 20.51 -96.86
C GLY A 550 42.00 21.88 -96.36
N GLY A 551 42.57 22.46 -95.27
CA GLY A 551 42.11 23.69 -94.59
C GLY A 551 40.87 23.47 -93.70
N GLY A 552 40.59 24.22 -92.62
CA GLY A 552 41.18 25.44 -92.04
C GLY A 552 40.07 26.48 -91.74
N GLY A 553 40.01 27.21 -90.61
CA GLY A 553 40.79 27.21 -89.37
C GLY A 553 40.35 28.37 -88.44
N GLY A 554 40.53 28.22 -87.12
CA GLY A 554 40.18 29.24 -86.10
C GLY A 554 38.68 29.31 -85.72
N GLY A 555 38.29 29.87 -84.57
CA GLY A 555 39.11 30.30 -83.43
C GLY A 555 38.38 31.26 -82.46
N GLY A 556 38.47 31.02 -81.15
CA GLY A 556 37.89 31.86 -80.08
C GLY A 556 36.37 31.68 -79.86
N GLY A 557 35.80 32.09 -78.73
CA GLY A 557 36.46 32.61 -77.50
C GLY A 557 35.48 33.31 -76.55
N GLY A 558 35.63 33.09 -75.24
CA GLY A 558 34.78 33.65 -74.17
C GLY A 558 33.45 32.91 -73.96
N GLY A 559 32.87 32.84 -72.76
CA GLY A 559 33.37 33.23 -71.44
C GLY A 559 32.45 34.21 -70.69
N GLY A 560 31.99 33.82 -69.51
CA GLY A 560 31.12 34.62 -68.63
C GLY A 560 29.70 34.04 -68.52
N GLY A 561 29.32 33.62 -67.30
CA GLY A 561 28.08 32.90 -66.99
C GLY A 561 28.29 32.04 -65.75
#